data_AF-A0A4Q6ASX0-F1
#
_entry.id   AF-A0A4Q6ASX0-F1
#
_cell.length_a   1.000
_cell.length_b   1.000
_cell.length_c   1.000
_cell.angle_alpha   90.00
_cell.angle_beta   90.00
_cell.angle_gamma   90.00
#
_symmetry.space_group_name_H-M   'P 1'
#
loop_
_entity.id
_entity.type
_entity.pdbx_description
1 polymer ?
#
loop_
_entity_poly.entity_id
_entity_poly.type
_entity_poly.pdbx_seq_one_letter_code
_entity_poly.pdbx_strand_id
1 'polypeptide(L)' 'MLNIFQKAGEANGRNTTYQFWRQDNGPKECFSPAFTAQKIDYIHSNPVKAGLVEK' A
#
# COMPACT_ATOMS: atom_id res chain seq x y z
N MET A 1 -1.22 -19.92 0.63
CA MET A 1 -1.41 -18.46 0.78
C MET A 1 -2.20 -18.11 2.04
N LEU A 2 -3.35 -18.74 2.32
CA LEU A 2 -4.12 -18.51 3.56
C LEU A 2 -3.31 -18.69 4.86
N ASN A 3 -2.43 -19.70 4.94
CA ASN A 3 -1.56 -19.90 6.11
C ASN A 3 -0.63 -18.71 6.40
N ILE A 4 -0.21 -17.97 5.38
CA ILE A 4 0.67 -16.79 5.56
C ILE A 4 -0.14 -15.66 6.20
N PHE A 5 -1.36 -15.43 5.70
CA PHE A 5 -2.26 -14.42 6.26
C PHE A 5 -2.72 -14.78 7.67
N GLN A 6 -2.88 -16.07 7.98
CA GLN A 6 -3.27 -16.53 9.31
C GLN A 6 -2.16 -16.23 10.32
N LYS A 7 -0.91 -16.64 10.01
CA LYS A 7 0.26 -16.33 10.84
C LYS A 7 0.44 -14.83 11.07
N ALA A 8 0.22 -14.01 10.04
CA ALA A 8 0.29 -12.56 10.18
C ALA A 8 -0.85 -12.00 11.05
N GLY A 9 -2.04 -12.60 11.01
CA GLY A 9 -3.18 -12.24 11.86
C GLY A 9 -2.97 -12.61 13.32
N GLU A 10 -2.40 -13.79 13.61
CA GLU A 10 -2.07 -14.24 14.97
C GLU A 10 -1.09 -13.29 15.68
N ALA A 11 -0.16 -12.68 14.93
CA ALA A 11 0.81 -11.72 15.45
C ALA A 11 0.23 -10.31 15.70
N ASN A 12 -1.02 -10.05 15.31
CA ASN A 12 -1.65 -8.72 15.42
C ASN A 12 -3.02 -8.80 16.10
N GLY A 13 -3.10 -8.29 17.34
CA GLY A 13 -4.34 -8.26 18.12
C GLY A 13 -5.49 -7.41 17.54
N ARG A 14 -5.25 -6.64 16.46
CA ARG A 14 -6.31 -5.90 15.74
C ARG A 14 -7.00 -6.76 14.66
N ASN A 15 -6.55 -8.00 14.48
CA ASN A 15 -7.10 -8.94 13.50
C ASN A 15 -7.75 -10.14 14.21
N THR A 16 -8.78 -10.73 13.59
CA THR A 16 -9.51 -11.87 14.18
C THR A 16 -9.00 -13.23 13.70
N THR A 17 -8.66 -13.37 12.42
CA THR A 17 -8.28 -14.67 11.84
C THR A 17 -7.19 -14.54 10.78
N TYR A 18 -7.30 -13.57 9.88
CA TYR A 18 -6.33 -13.33 8.83
C TYR A 18 -5.91 -11.87 8.81
N GLN A 19 -4.64 -11.61 8.49
CA GLN A 19 -4.17 -10.29 8.13
C GLN A 19 -3.80 -10.24 6.65
N PHE A 20 -4.65 -9.54 5.91
CA PHE A 20 -4.43 -9.22 4.51
C PHE A 20 -3.90 -7.80 4.33
N TRP A 21 -4.51 -6.85 5.03
CA TRP A 21 -4.10 -5.44 5.02
C TRP A 21 -2.98 -5.17 6.02
N ARG A 22 -2.04 -4.31 5.61
CA ARG A 22 -1.13 -3.64 6.55
C ARG A 22 -1.88 -2.52 7.27
N GLN A 23 -1.53 -2.29 8.53
CA GLN A 23 -2.21 -1.32 9.39
C GLN A 23 -1.57 0.09 9.37
N ASP A 24 -0.48 0.28 8.62
CA ASP A 24 0.28 1.53 8.52
C ASP A 24 0.05 2.24 7.18
N ASN A 25 -1.20 2.67 6.95
CA ASN A 25 -1.66 3.23 5.67
C ASN A 25 -1.15 4.66 5.33
N GLY A 26 -0.49 5.34 6.27
CA GLY A 26 0.26 6.59 6.06
C GLY A 26 -0.42 7.64 5.17
N PRO A 27 -1.66 8.09 5.48
CA PRO A 27 -2.39 9.04 4.64
C PRO A 27 -1.65 10.38 4.58
N LYS A 28 -1.70 11.02 3.40
CA LYS A 28 -1.15 12.36 3.18
C LYS A 28 -2.21 13.22 2.52
N GLU A 29 -2.45 14.39 3.11
CA GLU A 29 -3.39 15.36 2.56
C GLU A 29 -2.85 15.97 1.26
N CYS A 30 -3.74 16.11 0.28
CA CYS A 30 -3.49 16.80 -0.98
C CYS A 30 -3.66 18.33 -0.78
N PHE A 31 -2.72 18.95 -0.06
CA PHE A 31 -2.85 20.34 0.41
C PHE A 31 -2.63 21.42 -0.67
N SER A 32 -2.10 21.06 -1.85
CA SER A 32 -1.94 22.00 -2.96
C SER A 32 -2.00 21.28 -4.31
N PRO A 33 -2.41 21.96 -5.40
CA PRO A 33 -2.41 21.38 -6.74
C PRO A 33 -1.03 20.84 -7.16
N ALA A 34 0.04 21.55 -6.83
CA ALA A 34 1.41 21.13 -7.16
C ALA A 34 1.83 19.85 -6.42
N PHE A 35 1.49 19.74 -5.13
CA PHE A 35 1.76 18.53 -4.35
C PHE A 35 0.96 17.33 -4.88
N THR A 36 -0.32 17.55 -5.23
CA THR A 36 -1.19 16.52 -5.80
C THR A 36 -0.66 16.01 -7.13
N ALA A 37 -0.28 16.90 -8.04
CA ALA A 37 0.31 16.54 -9.34
C ALA A 37 1.56 15.67 -9.16
N GLN A 38 2.46 16.05 -8.25
CA GLN A 38 3.64 15.25 -7.93
C GLN A 38 3.29 13.82 -7.46
N LYS A 39 2.25 13.65 -6.63
CA LYS A 39 1.83 12.32 -6.16
C LYS A 39 1.17 11.50 -7.26
N ILE A 40 0.40 12.13 -8.14
CA ILE A 40 -0.17 11.48 -9.33
C ILE A 40 0.95 10.91 -10.20
N ASP A 41 1.97 11.72 -10.52
CA ASP A 41 3.10 11.28 -11.34
C ASP A 41 3.87 10.12 -10.69
N TYR A 42 4.07 10.21 -9.36
CA TYR A 42 4.71 9.15 -8.59
C TYR A 42 3.93 7.83 -8.70
N ILE A 43 2.60 7.86 -8.51
CA ILE A 43 1.75 6.68 -8.56
C ILE A 43 1.77 6.06 -9.97
N HIS A 44 1.62 6.86 -11.02
CA HIS A 44 1.64 6.36 -12.40
C HIS A 44 2.99 5.75 -12.80
N SER A 45 4.09 6.31 -12.28
CA SER A 45 5.43 5.80 -12.56
C SER A 45 5.78 4.54 -11.75
N ASN A 46 5.02 4.23 -10.69
CA ASN A 46 5.38 3.16 -9.76
C ASN A 46 5.40 1.76 -10.40
N PRO A 47 4.41 1.35 -11.23
CA PRO A 47 4.45 0.05 -11.91
C PRO A 47 5.64 -0.09 -12.87
N VAL A 48 5.99 0.98 -13.60
CA VAL A 48 7.16 0.99 -14.50
C VAL A 48 8.45 0.83 -13.70
N LYS A 49 8.62 1.60 -12.63
CA LYS A 49 9.80 1.51 -11.75
C LYS A 49 9.91 0.16 -11.03
N ALA A 50 8.77 -0.47 -10.74
CA ALA A 50 8.71 -1.81 -10.16
C ALA A 50 8.95 -2.93 -11.20
N GLY A 51 9.11 -2.59 -12.49
CA GLY A 51 9.30 -3.57 -13.57
C GLY A 51 8.05 -4.40 -13.87
N LEU A 52 6.87 -3.94 -13.45
CA LEU A 52 5.61 -4.64 -13.69
C LEU A 52 5.07 -4.41 -15.11
N VAL A 53 5.44 -3.29 -15.73
CA VAL A 53 5.05 -2.90 -17.09
C VAL A 53 6.20 -2.21 -17.81
N GLU A 54 6.17 -2.23 -19.14
CA GLU A 54 7.07 -1.45 -20.00
C GLU A 54 6.67 0.03 -20.03
N LYS A 55 7.58 0.88 -20.52
CA LYS A 55 7.43 2.34 -20.52
C LYS A 55 6.66 2.84 -21.75
#